data_AF-A0A5E5Q6R2-F1
#
_entry.id   AF-A0A5E5Q6R2-F1
#
_cell.length_a   1.000
_cell.length_b   1.000
_cell.length_c   1.000
_cell.angle_alpha   90.00
_cell.angle_beta   90.00
_cell.angle_gamma   90.00
#
_symmetry.space_group_name_H-M   'P 1'
#
loop_
_entity.id
_entity.type
_entity.pdbx_description
1 polymer ?
#
loop_
_entity_poly.entity_id
_entity_poly.type
_entity_poly.pdbx_seq_one_letter_code
_entity_poly.pdbx_strand_id
1 'polypeptide(L)'
;MNAKIIIKKLKSFATPERKKTNEWFFKTGKGEYSEHDKFIGIRTPQIRQVAKQYFKSLTFNEINELINHPIHEVRHCGLIILVNQYQIDNQDAVFNYYIDVQFHHVVPV
;
A
#
# COMPACT_ATOMS: atom_id res chain seq x y z
N MET A 1 11.17 11.14 -2.13
CA MET A 1 12.23 10.69 -1.19
C MET A 1 11.67 9.81 -0.07
N ASN A 2 10.49 10.12 0.47
CA ASN A 2 9.90 9.41 1.61
C ASN A 2 9.35 8.02 1.26
N ALA A 3 8.86 7.80 0.04
CA ALA A 3 8.37 6.49 -0.41
C ALA A 3 9.44 5.39 -0.27
N LYS A 4 10.68 5.65 -0.71
CA LYS A 4 11.81 4.71 -0.55
C LYS A 4 12.12 4.41 0.93
N ILE A 5 12.03 5.41 1.80
CA ILE A 5 12.24 5.26 3.24
C ILE A 5 11.15 4.36 3.85
N ILE A 6 9.89 4.59 3.49
CA ILE A 6 8.75 3.76 3.91
C ILE A 6 8.93 2.31 3.44
N ILE A 7 9.27 2.09 2.17
CA ILE A 7 9.48 0.75 1.63
C ILE A 7 10.60 0.03 2.39
N LYS A 8 11.72 0.72 2.66
CA LYS A 8 12.82 0.16 3.46
C LYS A 8 12.37 -0.17 4.89
N LYS A 9 11.57 0.71 5.52
CA LYS A 9 11.05 0.49 6.87
C LYS A 9 10.08 -0.69 6.92
N LEU A 10 9.16 -0.80 5.97
CA LEU A 10 8.27 -1.95 5.83
C LEU A 10 9.06 -3.26 5.69
N LYS A 11 10.04 -3.30 4.78
CA LYS A 11 10.91 -4.47 4.60
C LYS A 11 11.64 -4.90 5.87
N SER A 12 11.94 -3.98 6.79
CA SER A 12 12.58 -4.33 8.07
C SER A 12 11.67 -5.14 9.03
N PHE A 13 10.36 -5.16 8.78
CA PHE A 13 9.37 -5.94 9.55
C PHE A 13 9.00 -7.28 8.88
N ALA A 14 9.47 -7.53 7.65
CA ALA A 14 9.11 -8.69 6.86
C ALA A 14 9.69 -9.98 7.46
N THR A 15 8.88 -11.04 7.54
CA THR A 15 9.38 -12.39 7.88
C THR A 15 8.89 -13.45 6.89
N PRO A 16 9.71 -14.47 6.56
CA PRO A 16 9.33 -15.55 5.67
C PRO A 16 8.09 -16.34 6.15
N GLU A 17 7.96 -16.53 7.46
CA GLU A 17 6.84 -17.26 8.07
C GLU A 17 5.54 -16.49 7.86
N ARG A 18 5.56 -15.17 8.12
CA ARG A 18 4.40 -14.31 7.90
C ARG A 18 4.06 -14.20 6.42
N LYS A 19 5.07 -14.16 5.55
CA LYS A 19 4.86 -14.16 4.10
C LYS A 19 4.06 -15.39 3.66
N LYS A 20 4.46 -16.59 4.09
CA LYS A 20 3.72 -17.83 3.80
C LYS A 20 2.28 -17.79 4.31
N THR A 21 2.05 -17.29 5.53
CA THR A 21 0.69 -17.14 6.08
C THR A 21 -0.16 -16.18 5.25
N ASN A 22 0.41 -15.05 4.82
CA ASN A 22 -0.29 -14.07 3.99
C ASN A 22 -0.62 -14.69 2.61
N GLU A 23 0.35 -15.32 1.95
CA GLU A 23 0.18 -15.97 0.64
C GLU A 23 -0.90 -17.06 0.66
N TRP A 24 -0.97 -17.85 1.74
CA TRP A 24 -2.03 -18.84 1.95
C TRP A 24 -3.40 -18.19 2.18
N PHE A 25 -3.47 -17.18 3.05
CA PHE A 25 -4.74 -16.51 3.38
C PHE A 25 -5.34 -15.81 2.16
N PHE A 26 -4.52 -15.13 1.36
CA PHE A 26 -4.96 -14.43 0.15
C PHE A 26 -5.16 -15.35 -1.05
N LYS A 27 -4.74 -16.62 -0.98
CA LYS A 27 -4.84 -17.59 -2.08
C LYS A 27 -4.10 -17.09 -3.33
N THR A 28 -2.79 -17.13 -3.24
CA THR A 28 -1.85 -16.65 -4.28
C THR A 28 -1.38 -17.75 -5.23
N GLY A 29 -1.96 -18.95 -5.15
CA GLY A 29 -1.70 -20.04 -6.09
C GLY A 29 -2.22 -19.75 -7.49
N LYS A 30 -1.78 -20.56 -8.46
CA LYS A 30 -2.23 -20.47 -9.85
C LYS A 30 -3.74 -20.71 -9.95
N GLY A 31 -4.46 -19.80 -10.61
CA GLY A 31 -5.91 -19.83 -10.76
C GLY A 31 -6.68 -19.37 -9.52
N GLU A 32 -5.99 -18.89 -8.47
CA GLU A 32 -6.62 -18.41 -7.25
C GLU A 32 -6.84 -16.88 -7.26
N TYR A 33 -7.60 -16.40 -6.27
CA TYR A 33 -8.09 -15.02 -6.17
C TYR A 33 -6.98 -13.96 -6.31
N SER A 34 -5.82 -14.20 -5.71
CA SER A 34 -4.69 -13.27 -5.69
C SER A 34 -3.45 -13.85 -6.37
N GLU A 35 -3.60 -14.67 -7.43
CA GLU A 35 -2.49 -15.33 -8.16
C GLU A 35 -1.30 -14.40 -8.45
N HIS A 36 -1.58 -13.13 -8.79
CA HIS A 36 -0.55 -12.17 -9.19
C HIS A 36 -0.08 -11.24 -8.06
N ASP A 37 -0.64 -11.35 -6.86
CA ASP A 37 -0.21 -10.57 -5.72
C ASP A 37 1.09 -11.09 -5.12
N LYS A 38 1.94 -10.15 -4.71
CA LYS A 38 3.24 -10.45 -4.09
C LYS A 38 3.25 -9.93 -2.67
N PHE A 39 3.64 -10.78 -1.72
CA PHE A 39 3.70 -10.44 -0.30
C PHE A 39 5.14 -10.45 0.20
N ILE A 40 5.43 -9.59 1.18
CA ILE A 40 6.71 -9.60 1.92
C ILE A 40 6.54 -10.08 3.36
N GLY A 41 5.32 -10.25 3.86
CA GLY A 41 5.08 -10.86 5.16
C GLY A 41 5.15 -9.88 6.32
N ILE A 42 4.33 -8.82 6.28
CA ILE A 42 4.23 -7.83 7.37
C ILE A 42 2.85 -7.93 8.02
N ARG A 43 2.77 -7.68 9.33
CA ARG A 43 1.48 -7.61 10.04
C ARG A 43 0.83 -6.23 9.87
N THR A 44 -0.49 -6.20 9.71
CA THR A 44 -1.26 -4.95 9.55
C THR A 44 -0.98 -3.89 10.63
N PRO A 45 -0.81 -4.20 11.94
CA PRO A 45 -0.44 -3.19 12.93
C PRO A 45 0.89 -2.46 12.62
N GLN A 46 1.89 -3.16 12.07
CA GLN A 46 3.16 -2.56 11.67
C GLN A 46 2.99 -1.65 10.44
N ILE A 47 2.16 -2.06 9.48
CA ILE A 47 1.81 -1.24 8.32
C ILE A 47 1.13 0.07 8.77
N ARG A 48 0.12 -0.03 9.66
CA ARG A 48 -0.58 1.13 10.22
C ARG A 48 0.35 2.05 11.01
N GLN A 49 1.29 1.49 11.77
CA GLN A 49 2.31 2.26 12.49
C GLN A 49 3.17 3.09 11.54
N VAL A 50 3.68 2.48 10.46
CA VAL A 50 4.47 3.20 9.46
C VAL A 50 3.62 4.26 8.77
N ALA A 51 2.40 3.92 8.33
CA ALA A 51 1.51 4.89 7.70
C ALA A 51 1.23 6.11 8.60
N LYS A 52 0.94 5.90 9.88
CA LYS A 52 0.71 6.97 10.87
C LYS A 52 1.95 7.82 11.12
N GLN A 53 3.16 7.27 11.00
CA GLN A 53 4.39 8.02 11.19
C GLN A 53 4.68 8.99 10.04
N TYR A 54 4.34 8.62 8.80
CA TYR A 54 4.78 9.36 7.61
C TYR A 54 3.66 10.09 6.85
N PHE A 55 2.37 9.88 7.17
CA PHE A 55 1.29 10.41 6.33
C PHE A 55 1.33 11.94 6.12
N LYS A 56 1.80 12.72 7.10
CA LYS A 56 1.85 14.19 6.98
C LYS A 56 2.95 14.70 6.04
N SER A 57 3.97 13.89 5.76
CA SER A 57 5.14 14.31 4.99
C SER A 57 5.17 13.77 3.56
N LEU A 58 4.12 13.05 3.14
CA LEU A 58 4.05 12.48 1.80
C LEU A 58 3.24 13.34 0.85
N THR A 59 3.80 13.53 -0.35
CA THR A 59 3.09 14.10 -1.49
C THR A 59 2.24 13.05 -2.20
N PHE A 60 1.27 13.47 -3.02
CA PHE A 60 0.48 12.54 -3.84
C PHE A 60 1.33 11.72 -4.81
N ASN A 61 2.39 12.31 -5.39
CA ASN A 61 3.32 11.55 -6.24
C ASN A 61 4.01 10.41 -5.49
N GLU A 62 4.43 10.65 -4.24
CA GLU A 62 5.04 9.60 -3.42
C GLU A 62 4.02 8.56 -2.95
N ILE A 63 2.76 8.96 -2.71
CA ILE A 63 1.68 8.01 -2.42
C ILE A 63 1.40 7.15 -3.65
N ASN A 64 1.44 7.73 -4.85
CA ASN A 64 1.28 7.01 -6.10
C ASN A 64 2.35 5.93 -6.30
N GLU A 65 3.61 6.26 -5.97
CA GLU A 65 4.72 5.28 -5.96
C GLU A 65 4.43 4.08 -5.03
N LEU A 66 3.80 4.31 -3.87
CA LEU A 66 3.45 3.25 -2.93
C LEU A 66 2.26 2.42 -3.42
N ILE A 67 1.20 3.07 -3.90
CA ILE A 67 -0.04 2.41 -4.37
C ILE A 67 0.22 1.56 -5.61
N ASN A 68 1.11 1.99 -6.51
CA ASN A 68 1.47 1.24 -7.71
C ASN A 68 2.61 0.22 -7.50
N HIS A 69 3.07 0.04 -6.27
CA HIS A 69 4.14 -0.90 -5.98
C HIS A 69 3.66 -2.36 -6.16
N PRO A 70 4.49 -3.27 -6.72
CA PRO A 70 4.06 -4.66 -6.96
C PRO A 70 3.82 -5.48 -5.67
N ILE A 71 4.32 -5.00 -4.53
CA ILE A 71 4.15 -5.68 -3.23
C ILE A 71 2.89 -5.18 -2.51
N HIS A 72 2.02 -6.12 -2.13
CA HIS A 72 0.74 -5.86 -1.48
C HIS A 72 0.87 -5.00 -0.22
N GLU A 73 1.76 -5.34 0.72
CA GLU A 73 1.89 -4.58 1.97
C GLU A 73 2.38 -3.13 1.75
N VAL A 74 3.08 -2.86 0.65
CA VAL A 74 3.49 -1.50 0.27
C VAL A 74 2.28 -0.71 -0.26
N ARG A 75 1.48 -1.32 -1.16
CA ARG A 75 0.24 -0.70 -1.65
C ARG A 75 -0.72 -0.38 -0.52
N HIS A 76 -0.93 -1.34 0.37
CA HIS A 76 -1.77 -1.17 1.55
C HIS A 76 -1.28 -0.02 2.44
N CYS A 77 0.04 0.13 2.63
CA CYS A 77 0.60 1.27 3.35
C CYS A 77 0.25 2.61 2.67
N GLY A 78 0.42 2.69 1.34
CA GLY A 78 0.06 3.88 0.55
C GLY A 78 -1.42 4.26 0.69
N LEU A 79 -2.33 3.28 0.62
CA LEU A 79 -3.77 3.50 0.80
C LEU A 79 -4.12 3.96 2.23
N ILE A 80 -3.50 3.39 3.27
CA ILE A 80 -3.73 3.86 4.65
C ILE A 80 -3.22 5.29 4.83
N ILE A 81 -2.07 5.64 4.22
CA ILE A 81 -1.57 7.02 4.24
C ILE A 81 -2.58 7.97 3.60
N LEU A 82 -3.14 7.59 2.45
CA LEU A 82 -4.16 8.39 1.76
C LEU A 82 -5.40 8.60 2.65
N VAL A 83 -5.89 7.54 3.31
CA VAL A 83 -7.00 7.63 4.26
C VAL A 83 -6.65 8.54 5.46
N ASN A 84 -5.45 8.43 6.00
CA ASN A 84 -5.01 9.29 7.12
C ASN A 84 -4.93 10.77 6.71
N GLN A 85 -4.52 11.06 5.47
CA GLN A 85 -4.54 12.41 4.93
C GLN A 85 -5.98 12.92 4.81
N TYR A 86 -6.88 12.13 4.22
CA TYR A 86 -8.30 12.46 4.08
C TYR A 86 -8.97 12.82 5.42
N GLN A 87 -8.63 12.10 6.49
CA GLN A 87 -9.22 12.30 7.82
C GLN A 87 -8.79 13.60 8.52
N ILE A 88 -7.68 14.21 8.11
CA ILE A 88 -7.06 15.32 8.84
C ILE A 88 -7.13 16.64 8.07
N ASP A 89 -7.00 16.62 6.74
CA ASP A 89 -7.06 17.84 5.93
C ASP A 89 -7.39 17.55 4.46
N ASN A 90 -7.95 18.54 3.77
CA ASN A 90 -8.13 18.60 2.31
C ASN A 90 -8.79 17.37 1.67
N GLN A 91 -9.98 17.01 2.19
CA GLN A 91 -10.81 15.90 1.72
C GLN A 91 -11.00 15.93 0.19
N ASP A 92 -11.25 17.11 -0.39
CA ASP A 92 -11.46 17.28 -1.82
C ASP A 92 -10.21 16.93 -2.63
N ALA A 93 -9.02 17.39 -2.23
CA ALA A 93 -7.80 17.06 -2.96
C ALA A 93 -7.49 15.55 -2.92
N VAL A 94 -7.68 14.92 -1.76
CA VAL A 94 -7.47 13.48 -1.59
C VAL A 94 -8.51 12.67 -2.39
N PHE A 95 -9.77 13.09 -2.36
CA PHE A 95 -10.85 12.48 -3.12
C PHE A 95 -10.61 12.59 -4.63
N ASN A 96 -10.28 13.80 -5.11
CA ASN A 96 -9.98 14.05 -6.52
C ASN A 96 -8.78 13.22 -7.00
N TYR A 97 -7.72 13.15 -6.19
CA TYR A 97 -6.59 12.26 -6.48
C TYR A 97 -7.02 10.78 -6.54
N TYR A 98 -7.82 10.31 -5.58
CA TYR A 98 -8.26 8.91 -5.54
C TYR A 98 -9.06 8.53 -6.80
N ILE A 99 -9.98 9.39 -7.20
CA ILE A 99 -10.80 9.23 -8.40
C ILE A 99 -9.91 9.25 -9.66
N ASP A 100 -9.06 10.26 -9.85
CA ASP A 100 -8.20 10.38 -11.04
C ASP A 100 -7.27 9.17 -11.23
N VAL A 101 -6.66 8.69 -10.14
CA VAL A 101 -5.81 7.49 -10.15
C VAL A 101 -6.58 6.23 -10.55
N GLN A 102 -7.83 6.08 -10.08
CA GLN A 102 -8.66 4.91 -10.42
C GLN A 102 -9.08 4.90 -11.89
N PHE A 103 -9.29 6.07 -12.50
CA PHE A 103 -9.69 6.15 -13.91
C PHE A 103 -8.54 5.95 -14.90
N HIS A 104 -7.27 6.15 -14.49
CA HIS A 104 -6.10 5.86 -15.34
C HIS A 104 -5.66 4.39 -15.31
N HIS A 105 -6.09 3.60 -14.32
CA HIS A 105 -5.71 2.19 -14.15
C HIS A 105 -6.86 1.20 -14.44
N VAL A 106 -7.96 1.66 -15.03
CA VAL A 106 -8.95 0.75 -15.63
C VAL A 106 -8.28 0.08 -16.81
N VAL A 107 -7.80 -1.15 -16.56
CA VAL A 107 -7.38 -2.10 -17.58
C VAL A 107 -8.48 -2.11 -18.66
N PRO A 108 -8.14 -1.88 -19.95
CA PRO A 108 -9.13 -2.05 -21.00
C PRO A 108 -9.61 -3.50 -20.92
N VAL A 109 -10.93 -3.66 -20.73
CA VAL A 109 -11.61 -4.96 -20.78
C VAL A 109 -11.32 -5.63 -22.12
#